data_AF-A0A0G1NYT6-F1
#
_entry.id   AF-A0A0G1NYT6-F1
#
_cell.length_a   1.000
_cell.length_b   1.000
_cell.length_c   1.000
_cell.angle_alpha   90.00
_cell.angle_beta   90.00
_cell.angle_gamma   90.00
#
_symmetry.space_group_name_H-M   'P 1'
#
loop_
_entity.id
_entity.type
_entity.pdbx_description
1 polymer ?
#
loop_
_entity_poly.entity_id
_entity_poly.type
_entity_poly.pdbx_seq_one_letter_code
_entity_poly.pdbx_strand_id
1 'polypeptide(L)'
;MLKLIRNLILGAGVVFVAFLGLLILASAVPSSSVNSRLGDSVTTLKKEGLYPSVGFPWRKIVLDNFTDSVMLNIAYSVDSSNPVRSAIRTIQFDGDDNAADQILNLGKLYKKQDIHETVYERYWHGYLVFLRPLLAITSYAGVRIVLTAVLFSIFAIFMHTSWKRLGVRTTFGLLVGFIAVDFFWLGKSLQLSNTFITGMLGSLYLLRKKNLSFLEVSTVFFIVGAVTQYIDVLSAPLVSLGLLLVITAGLLKKTIDLKKVVFFCILWSVGYLSLWGAKWILAERTYVPGAITVGYKKVQDRTMNSVDAQFSRKNAVLRNFYQLRGYDKRDKIVLLVLGICYAMFMVRYFSVKSASTKKVVMWIAVATIPYLWYFIVAEHSYIHVLFTYRNQFVTVFALFLVSTEFVDWKRVKRDILNIREIHMGRG
;
A
#
# COMPACT_ATOMS: atom_id res chain seq x y z
N MET A 1 -30.47 -1.97 3.49
CA MET A 1 -29.63 -1.16 4.38
C MET A 1 -29.34 -1.87 5.71
N LEU A 2 -30.36 -2.28 6.48
CA LEU A 2 -30.19 -3.00 7.76
C LEU A 2 -29.28 -4.25 7.67
N LYS A 3 -29.47 -5.11 6.66
CA LYS A 3 -28.60 -6.28 6.43
C LYS A 3 -27.13 -5.91 6.23
N LEU A 4 -26.85 -4.79 5.55
CA LEU A 4 -25.48 -4.30 5.35
C LEU A 4 -24.89 -3.84 6.68
N ILE A 5 -25.60 -2.98 7.42
CA ILE A 5 -25.13 -2.47 8.72
C ILE A 5 -24.84 -3.63 9.68
N ARG A 6 -25.76 -4.59 9.78
CA ARG A 6 -25.56 -5.80 10.58
C ARG A 6 -24.29 -6.57 10.16
N ASN A 7 -24.10 -6.80 8.86
CA ASN A 7 -22.92 -7.52 8.37
C ASN A 7 -21.63 -6.75 8.61
N LEU A 8 -21.65 -5.41 8.53
CA LEU A 8 -20.49 -4.58 8.83
C LEU A 8 -20.14 -4.63 10.33
N ILE A 9 -21.12 -4.56 11.22
CA ILE A 9 -20.90 -4.67 12.68
C ILE A 9 -20.37 -6.06 13.04
N LEU A 10 -21.02 -7.12 12.57
CA LEU A 10 -20.55 -8.50 12.80
C LEU A 10 -19.16 -8.72 12.19
N GLY A 11 -18.95 -8.23 10.97
CA GLY A 11 -17.65 -8.28 10.30
C GLY A 11 -16.56 -7.55 11.08
N ALA A 12 -16.86 -6.36 11.61
CA ALA A 12 -15.93 -5.59 12.44
C ALA A 12 -15.53 -6.36 13.71
N GLY A 13 -16.51 -6.95 14.41
CA GLY A 13 -16.25 -7.75 15.61
C GLY A 13 -15.41 -8.99 15.32
N VAL A 14 -15.75 -9.74 14.27
CA VAL A 14 -14.99 -10.94 13.85
C VAL A 14 -13.57 -10.57 13.43
N VAL A 15 -13.40 -9.51 12.63
CA VAL A 15 -12.09 -9.02 12.19
C VAL A 15 -11.25 -8.58 13.38
N PHE A 16 -11.82 -7.84 14.32
CA PHE A 16 -11.13 -7.38 15.53
C PHE A 16 -10.62 -8.55 16.37
N VAL A 17 -11.48 -9.53 16.67
CA VAL A 17 -11.10 -10.72 17.47
C VAL A 17 -10.04 -11.54 16.74
N ALA A 18 -10.19 -11.75 15.44
CA ALA A 18 -9.21 -12.49 14.64
C ALA A 18 -7.85 -11.78 14.62
N PHE A 19 -7.83 -10.46 14.44
CA PHE A 19 -6.59 -9.68 14.40
C PHE A 19 -5.87 -9.67 15.75
N LEU A 20 -6.60 -9.45 16.84
CA LEU A 20 -6.04 -9.53 18.18
C LEU A 20 -5.49 -10.94 18.46
N GLY A 21 -6.25 -11.98 18.13
CA GLY A 21 -5.81 -13.37 18.26
C GLY A 21 -4.53 -13.66 17.47
N LEU A 22 -4.43 -13.18 16.23
CA LEU A 22 -3.22 -13.32 15.42
C LEU A 22 -2.00 -12.60 16.02
N LEU A 23 -2.16 -11.39 16.58
CA LEU A 23 -1.07 -10.73 17.29
C LEU A 23 -0.68 -11.47 18.57
N ILE A 24 -1.63 -12.04 19.31
CA ILE A 24 -1.33 -12.85 20.49
C ILE A 24 -0.50 -14.07 20.10
N LEU A 25 -0.90 -14.78 19.03
CA LEU A 25 -0.14 -15.92 18.50
C LEU A 25 1.25 -15.50 18.01
N ALA A 26 1.35 -14.38 17.30
CA ALA A 26 2.62 -13.83 16.88
C ALA A 26 3.50 -13.47 18.08
N SER A 27 2.90 -12.94 19.15
CA SER A 27 3.58 -12.58 20.40
C SER A 27 4.03 -13.81 21.20
N ALA A 28 3.34 -14.94 21.06
CA ALA A 28 3.70 -16.20 21.70
C ALA A 28 4.92 -16.89 21.05
N VAL A 29 5.37 -16.45 19.86
CA VAL A 29 6.62 -16.95 19.26
C VAL A 29 7.79 -16.71 20.24
N PRO A 30 8.59 -17.74 20.58
CA PRO A 30 9.63 -17.62 21.60
C PRO A 30 10.65 -16.51 21.28
N SER A 31 10.81 -15.58 22.21
CA SER A 31 11.72 -14.44 22.04
C SER A 31 13.18 -14.89 21.88
N SER A 32 13.57 -16.03 22.48
CA SER A 32 14.90 -16.62 22.29
C SER A 32 15.16 -17.00 20.83
N SER A 33 14.20 -17.62 20.15
CA SER A 33 14.30 -18.00 18.74
C SER A 33 14.43 -16.76 17.84
N VAL A 34 13.60 -15.75 18.08
CA VAL A 34 13.63 -14.49 17.34
C VAL A 34 14.96 -13.75 17.56
N ASN A 35 15.37 -13.54 18.81
CA ASN A 35 16.55 -12.77 19.18
C ASN A 35 17.87 -13.39 18.70
N SER A 36 17.90 -14.70 18.43
CA SER A 36 19.06 -15.38 17.83
C SER A 36 19.50 -14.78 16.48
N ARG A 37 18.59 -14.10 15.77
CA ARG A 37 18.82 -13.49 14.43
C ARG A 37 19.03 -11.98 14.45
N LEU A 38 18.99 -11.35 15.63
CA LEU A 38 19.11 -9.90 15.78
C LEU A 38 20.47 -9.39 15.29
N GLY A 39 21.57 -10.08 15.64
CA GLY A 39 22.93 -9.70 15.21
C GLY A 39 23.11 -9.67 13.69
N ASP A 40 22.60 -10.70 12.99
CA ASP A 40 22.62 -10.78 11.53
C ASP A 40 21.83 -9.64 10.87
N SER A 41 20.68 -9.32 11.47
CA SER A 41 19.79 -8.24 11.00
C SER A 41 20.45 -6.87 11.16
N VAL A 42 21.06 -6.60 12.32
CA VAL A 42 21.82 -5.37 12.59
C VAL A 42 23.00 -5.24 11.64
N THR A 43 23.75 -6.33 11.40
CA THR A 43 24.90 -6.33 10.49
C THR A 43 24.49 -5.98 9.07
N THR A 44 23.39 -6.56 8.59
CA THR A 44 22.83 -6.27 7.26
C THR A 44 22.46 -4.79 7.13
N LEU A 45 21.71 -4.25 8.09
CA LEU A 45 21.26 -2.86 8.07
C LEU A 45 22.43 -1.88 8.16
N LYS A 46 23.41 -2.12 9.03
CA LYS A 46 24.61 -1.27 9.13
C LYS A 46 25.40 -1.21 7.83
N LYS A 47 25.48 -2.32 7.09
CA LYS A 47 26.14 -2.36 5.78
C LYS A 47 25.39 -1.55 4.72
N GLU A 48 24.06 -1.55 4.78
CA GLU A 48 23.20 -0.88 3.80
C GLU A 48 22.95 0.61 4.09
N GLY A 49 22.94 0.99 5.37
CA GLY A 49 22.54 2.33 5.83
C GLY A 49 21.02 2.52 5.89
N LEU A 50 20.58 3.72 6.30
CA LEU A 50 19.16 4.07 6.54
C LEU A 50 18.32 4.19 5.26
N TYR A 51 18.93 4.67 4.18
CA TYR A 51 18.22 4.96 2.93
C TYR A 51 19.00 4.47 1.70
N PRO A 52 19.26 3.15 1.59
CA PRO A 52 19.97 2.62 0.44
C PRO A 52 19.13 2.79 -0.83
N SER A 53 19.80 3.00 -1.96
CA SER A 53 19.14 3.11 -3.26
C SER A 53 19.31 1.84 -4.09
N VAL A 54 18.22 1.37 -4.68
CA VAL A 54 18.18 0.29 -5.70
C VAL A 54 17.60 0.84 -7.00
N GLY A 55 17.40 -0.02 -8.00
CA GLY A 55 16.79 0.38 -9.27
C GLY A 55 17.81 0.57 -10.39
N PHE A 56 17.34 1.20 -11.46
CA PHE A 56 18.18 1.50 -12.62
C PHE A 56 19.03 2.75 -12.36
N PRO A 57 20.18 2.93 -13.03
CA PRO A 57 21.04 4.11 -12.85
C PRO A 57 20.33 5.46 -13.02
N TRP A 58 19.25 5.50 -13.82
CA TRP A 58 18.43 6.69 -14.05
C TRP A 58 17.18 6.78 -13.17
N ARG A 59 16.74 5.67 -12.58
CA ARG A 59 15.56 5.61 -11.70
C ARG A 59 15.98 4.98 -10.37
N LYS A 60 16.59 5.79 -9.51
CA LYS A 60 16.97 5.39 -8.15
C LYS A 60 15.74 5.31 -7.26
N ILE A 61 15.57 4.16 -6.63
CA ILE A 61 14.47 3.88 -5.71
C ILE A 61 15.08 3.76 -4.32
N VAL A 62 14.70 4.68 -3.45
CA VAL A 62 15.18 4.72 -2.07
C VAL A 62 14.36 3.73 -1.25
N LEU A 63 15.04 2.80 -0.58
CA LEU A 63 14.45 1.92 0.41
C LEU A 63 14.42 2.61 1.76
N ASP A 64 13.50 2.21 2.62
CA ASP A 64 13.30 2.82 3.93
C ASP A 64 13.74 1.88 5.06
N ASN A 65 15.06 1.76 5.21
CA ASN A 65 15.65 0.97 6.30
C ASN A 65 15.44 1.63 7.67
N PHE A 66 15.11 2.94 7.71
CA PHE A 66 14.68 3.60 8.95
C PHE A 66 13.43 2.92 9.50
N THR A 67 12.37 2.80 8.69
CA THR A 67 11.11 2.20 9.16
C THR A 67 11.25 0.69 9.35
N ASP A 68 11.99 -0.01 8.49
CA ASP A 68 12.28 -1.43 8.70
C ASP A 68 13.01 -1.67 10.03
N SER A 69 13.92 -0.77 10.45
CA SER A 69 14.59 -0.86 11.75
C SER A 69 13.64 -0.66 12.92
N VAL A 70 12.67 0.27 12.81
CA VAL A 70 11.59 0.43 13.80
C VAL A 70 10.74 -0.84 13.89
N MET A 71 10.34 -1.41 12.74
CA MET A 71 9.54 -2.63 12.69
C MET A 71 10.27 -3.82 13.32
N LEU A 72 11.58 -3.95 13.06
CA LEU A 72 12.42 -4.97 13.67
C LEU A 72 12.57 -4.74 15.17
N ASN A 73 12.86 -3.51 15.59
CA ASN A 73 12.99 -3.16 17.01
C ASN A 73 11.75 -3.61 17.78
N ILE A 74 10.56 -3.26 17.28
CA ILE A 74 9.29 -3.72 17.85
C ILE A 74 9.22 -5.25 17.88
N ALA A 75 9.54 -5.93 16.77
CA ALA A 75 9.47 -7.39 16.69
C ALA A 75 10.37 -8.13 17.69
N TYR A 76 11.57 -7.60 17.95
CA TYR A 76 12.53 -8.11 18.93
C TYR A 76 12.19 -7.71 20.38
N SER A 77 11.43 -6.63 20.56
CA SER A 77 11.03 -6.12 21.89
C SER A 77 9.80 -6.82 22.46
N VAL A 78 9.09 -7.62 21.66
CA VAL A 78 7.92 -8.37 22.13
C VAL A 78 8.31 -9.37 23.21
N ASP A 79 7.67 -9.26 24.38
CA ASP A 79 7.78 -10.22 25.47
C ASP A 79 6.85 -11.42 25.24
N SER A 80 7.45 -12.56 24.91
CA SER A 80 6.73 -13.82 24.70
C SER A 80 6.22 -14.49 25.98
N SER A 81 6.66 -14.05 27.16
CA SER A 81 6.10 -14.54 28.43
C SER A 81 4.75 -13.92 28.76
N ASN A 82 4.45 -12.74 28.18
CA ASN A 82 3.17 -12.03 28.33
C ASN A 82 2.56 -11.69 26.96
N PRO A 83 2.17 -12.68 26.14
CA PRO A 83 1.81 -12.45 24.74
C PRO A 83 0.55 -11.57 24.55
N VAL A 84 -0.41 -11.65 25.48
CA VAL A 84 -1.61 -10.78 25.47
C VAL A 84 -1.21 -9.33 25.71
N ARG A 85 -0.36 -9.08 26.71
CA ARG A 85 0.14 -7.75 27.01
C ARG A 85 0.92 -7.19 25.83
N SER A 86 1.83 -7.97 25.24
CA SER A 86 2.66 -7.52 24.11
C SER A 86 1.86 -7.29 22.81
N ALA A 87 0.77 -8.03 22.60
CA ALA A 87 -0.12 -7.82 21.46
C ALA A 87 -0.88 -6.49 21.54
N ILE A 88 -1.20 -6.03 22.76
CA ILE A 88 -1.96 -4.80 22.99
C ILE A 88 -1.02 -3.61 23.21
N ARG A 89 0.00 -3.78 24.04
CA ARG A 89 1.03 -2.79 24.38
C ARG A 89 2.28 -3.02 23.55
N THR A 90 2.41 -2.27 22.46
CA THR A 90 3.59 -2.26 21.61
C THR A 90 4.67 -1.35 22.17
N ILE A 91 5.87 -1.89 22.32
CA ILE A 91 7.05 -1.15 22.74
C ILE A 91 8.15 -1.21 21.70
N GLN A 92 9.03 -0.22 21.75
CA GLN A 92 10.34 -0.21 21.10
C GLN A 92 11.38 0.29 22.11
N PHE A 93 12.65 -0.06 21.89
CA PHE A 93 13.77 0.46 22.66
C PHE A 93 14.52 1.52 21.87
N ASP A 94 14.61 2.73 22.41
CA ASP A 94 15.34 3.85 21.82
C ASP A 94 16.52 4.23 22.71
N GLY A 95 17.59 4.78 22.12
CA GLY A 95 18.67 5.39 22.90
C GLY A 95 18.35 6.83 23.28
N ASP A 96 19.03 7.34 24.31
CA ASP A 96 18.91 8.74 24.81
C ASP A 96 19.20 9.80 23.73
N ASP A 97 19.98 9.44 22.70
CA ASP A 97 20.22 10.28 21.52
C ASP A 97 18.99 10.24 20.62
N ASN A 98 18.10 11.24 20.74
CA ASN A 98 16.92 11.48 19.90
C ASN A 98 16.97 10.79 18.51
N ALA A 99 16.36 9.60 18.41
CA ALA A 99 15.73 8.92 17.26
C ALA A 99 16.30 9.06 15.81
N ALA A 100 17.46 9.66 15.58
CA ALA A 100 17.93 10.04 14.25
C ALA A 100 18.38 8.82 13.43
N ASP A 101 18.99 7.82 14.09
CA ASP A 101 19.40 6.58 13.46
C ASP A 101 18.78 5.36 14.14
N GLN A 102 17.75 4.81 13.48
CA GLN A 102 17.02 3.64 13.97
C GLN A 102 17.84 2.34 13.87
N ILE A 103 18.87 2.30 13.02
CA ILE A 103 19.81 1.17 12.95
C ILE A 103 20.71 1.18 14.18
N LEU A 104 21.11 2.36 14.66
CA LEU A 104 21.85 2.50 15.90
C LEU A 104 21.02 2.03 17.11
N ASN A 105 19.75 2.43 17.21
CA ASN A 105 18.84 1.97 18.27
C ASN A 105 18.69 0.45 18.27
N LEU A 106 18.52 -0.16 17.10
CA LEU A 106 18.48 -1.62 16.97
C LEU A 106 19.81 -2.28 17.40
N GLY A 107 20.94 -1.63 17.14
CA GLY A 107 22.26 -2.05 17.62
C GLY A 107 22.43 -1.95 19.15
N LYS A 108 21.88 -0.89 19.77
CA LYS A 108 21.83 -0.72 21.23
C LYS A 108 20.97 -1.81 21.87
N LEU A 109 19.81 -2.13 21.28
CA LEU A 109 18.97 -3.26 21.68
C LEU A 109 19.73 -4.60 21.61
N TYR A 110 20.48 -4.85 20.54
CA TYR A 110 21.29 -6.08 20.42
C TYR A 110 22.35 -6.20 21.53
N LYS A 111 23.02 -5.09 21.86
CA LYS A 111 24.02 -5.04 22.93
C LYS A 111 23.41 -5.00 24.33
N LYS A 112 22.11 -4.70 24.45
CA LYS A 112 21.40 -4.42 25.71
C LYS A 112 22.07 -3.30 26.51
N GLN A 113 22.49 -2.24 25.82
CA GLN A 113 23.20 -1.10 26.40
C GLN A 113 22.47 0.20 26.04
N ASP A 114 22.32 1.10 27.01
CA ASP A 114 21.74 2.44 26.84
C ASP A 114 20.38 2.43 26.14
N ILE A 115 19.49 1.53 26.58
CA ILE A 115 18.14 1.36 26.03
C ILE A 115 17.08 1.89 26.99
N HIS A 116 16.14 2.65 26.44
CA HIS A 116 14.93 3.10 27.14
C HIS A 116 13.69 2.58 26.44
N GLU A 117 12.77 2.04 27.23
CA GLU A 117 11.51 1.54 26.72
C GLU A 117 10.58 2.70 26.35
N THR A 118 10.13 2.72 25.10
CA THR A 118 9.14 3.69 24.59
C THR A 118 7.91 2.97 24.08
N VAL A 119 6.74 3.47 24.46
CA VAL A 119 5.45 2.95 24.02
C VAL A 119 5.10 3.48 22.62
N TYR A 120 4.72 2.58 21.70
CA TYR A 120 4.40 2.89 20.30
C TYR A 120 2.97 2.43 19.93
N GLU A 121 1.95 3.03 20.55
CA GLU A 121 0.54 2.61 20.33
C GLU A 121 -0.16 3.21 19.10
N ARG A 122 0.56 3.94 18.26
CA ARG A 122 -0.07 4.59 17.10
C ARG A 122 -0.63 3.61 16.05
N TYR A 123 -0.07 2.40 15.93
CA TYR A 123 -0.49 1.39 14.93
C TYR A 123 -0.63 0.00 15.55
N TRP A 124 -1.42 -0.87 14.92
CA TRP A 124 -1.57 -2.27 15.35
C TRP A 124 -0.32 -3.11 15.17
N HIS A 125 0.54 -2.74 14.22
CA HIS A 125 1.71 -3.55 13.84
C HIS A 125 1.34 -4.97 13.42
N GLY A 126 0.23 -5.13 12.72
CA GLY A 126 -0.25 -6.42 12.23
C GLY A 126 0.74 -7.16 11.32
N TYR A 127 1.76 -6.47 10.80
CA TYR A 127 2.88 -7.10 10.12
C TYR A 127 3.66 -8.09 11.01
N LEU A 128 3.58 -7.96 12.34
CA LEU A 128 4.20 -8.89 13.30
C LEU A 128 3.70 -10.33 13.13
N VAL A 129 2.46 -10.50 12.63
CA VAL A 129 1.84 -11.81 12.37
C VAL A 129 2.68 -12.67 11.44
N PHE A 130 3.33 -12.06 10.45
CA PHE A 130 4.26 -12.79 9.59
C PHE A 130 5.71 -12.53 9.95
N LEU A 131 6.05 -11.33 10.47
CA LEU A 131 7.43 -10.97 10.73
C LEU A 131 8.06 -11.80 11.86
N ARG A 132 7.40 -11.97 13.02
CA ARG A 132 8.01 -12.71 14.14
C ARG A 132 8.22 -14.19 13.83
N PRO A 133 7.26 -14.92 13.26
CA PRO A 133 7.50 -16.31 12.84
C PRO A 133 8.66 -16.44 11.84
N LEU A 134 8.78 -15.50 10.89
CA LEU A 134 9.88 -15.52 9.93
C LEU A 134 11.23 -15.20 10.61
N LEU A 135 11.27 -14.24 11.55
CA LEU A 135 12.50 -13.92 12.28
C LEU A 135 12.97 -15.06 13.21
N ALA A 136 12.06 -15.94 13.64
CA ALA A 136 12.44 -17.14 14.38
C ALA A 136 13.21 -18.16 13.53
N ILE A 137 13.07 -18.12 12.20
CA ILE A 137 13.71 -19.07 11.28
C ILE A 137 14.81 -18.43 10.42
N THR A 138 14.78 -17.12 10.21
CA THR A 138 15.73 -16.41 9.33
C THR A 138 15.98 -14.97 9.79
N SER A 139 17.01 -14.31 9.25
CA SER A 139 17.31 -12.90 9.55
C SER A 139 16.52 -11.94 8.66
N TYR A 140 16.65 -10.63 8.89
CA TYR A 140 16.06 -9.58 8.05
C TYR A 140 16.29 -9.78 6.53
N ALA A 141 17.47 -10.23 6.12
CA ALA A 141 17.76 -10.53 4.71
C ALA A 141 16.87 -11.65 4.17
N GLY A 142 16.70 -12.73 4.94
CA GLY A 142 15.82 -13.85 4.57
C GLY A 142 14.35 -13.45 4.55
N VAL A 143 13.90 -12.61 5.48
CA VAL A 143 12.53 -12.06 5.47
C VAL A 143 12.26 -11.32 4.16
N ARG A 144 13.20 -10.48 3.68
CA ARG A 144 13.05 -9.77 2.40
C ARG A 144 12.97 -10.71 1.21
N ILE A 145 13.69 -11.84 1.22
CA ILE A 145 13.60 -12.87 0.18
C ILE A 145 12.20 -13.49 0.16
N VAL A 146 11.71 -13.93 1.32
CA VAL A 146 10.36 -14.53 1.44
C VAL A 146 9.29 -13.52 1.02
N LEU A 147 9.39 -12.28 1.49
CA LEU A 147 8.45 -11.21 1.15
C LEU A 147 8.42 -10.92 -0.35
N THR A 148 9.59 -10.87 -1.00
CA THR A 148 9.71 -10.70 -2.46
C THR A 148 9.06 -11.85 -3.20
N ALA A 149 9.29 -13.10 -2.77
CA ALA A 149 8.70 -14.29 -3.39
C ALA A 149 7.17 -14.29 -3.28
N VAL A 150 6.64 -13.97 -2.09
CA VAL A 150 5.19 -13.85 -1.86
C VAL A 150 4.59 -12.75 -2.71
N LEU A 151 5.21 -11.56 -2.73
CA LEU A 151 4.76 -10.41 -3.50
C LEU A 151 4.63 -10.76 -5.00
N PHE A 152 5.66 -11.37 -5.58
CA PHE A 152 5.67 -11.72 -7.01
C PHE A 152 4.76 -12.89 -7.35
N SER A 153 4.61 -13.86 -6.44
CA SER A 153 3.64 -14.96 -6.63
C SER A 153 2.22 -14.43 -6.67
N ILE A 154 1.84 -13.58 -5.71
CA ILE A 154 0.52 -12.95 -5.68
C ILE A 154 0.31 -12.05 -6.90
N PHE A 155 1.33 -11.27 -7.28
CA PHE A 155 1.29 -10.44 -8.48
C PHE A 155 1.04 -11.26 -9.75
N ALA A 156 1.78 -12.35 -9.97
CA ALA A 156 1.61 -13.21 -11.13
C ALA A 156 0.18 -13.79 -11.20
N ILE A 157 -0.32 -14.32 -10.07
CA ILE A 157 -1.68 -14.86 -9.98
C ILE A 157 -2.72 -13.75 -10.23
N PHE A 158 -2.52 -12.56 -9.66
CA PHE A 158 -3.38 -11.41 -9.83
C PHE A 158 -3.44 -10.93 -11.28
N MET A 159 -2.30 -10.78 -11.94
CA MET A 159 -2.22 -10.35 -13.33
C MET A 159 -2.82 -11.40 -14.28
N HIS A 160 -2.53 -12.68 -14.07
CA HIS A 160 -3.14 -13.76 -14.84
C HIS A 160 -4.66 -13.78 -14.70
N THR A 161 -5.17 -13.72 -13.46
CA THR A 161 -6.61 -13.75 -13.20
C THR A 161 -7.29 -12.51 -13.75
N SER A 162 -6.68 -11.33 -13.60
CA SER A 162 -7.18 -10.07 -14.18
C SER A 162 -7.27 -10.15 -15.70
N TRP A 163 -6.27 -10.72 -16.36
CA TRP A 163 -6.29 -10.91 -17.81
C TRP A 163 -7.46 -11.80 -18.24
N LYS A 164 -7.66 -12.94 -17.57
CA LYS A 164 -8.75 -13.88 -17.88
C LYS A 164 -10.14 -13.27 -17.64
N ARG A 165 -10.30 -12.45 -16.61
CA ARG A 165 -11.62 -11.96 -16.16
C ARG A 165 -11.98 -10.59 -16.73
N LEU A 166 -11.01 -9.70 -16.91
CA LEU A 166 -11.21 -8.30 -17.31
C LEU A 166 -10.68 -8.00 -18.72
N GLY A 167 -9.81 -8.87 -19.25
CA GLY A 167 -9.20 -8.72 -20.57
C GLY A 167 -7.88 -7.95 -20.54
N VAL A 168 -7.22 -7.93 -21.71
CA VAL A 168 -5.86 -7.41 -21.87
C VAL A 168 -5.74 -5.91 -21.57
N ARG A 169 -6.77 -5.11 -21.88
CA ARG A 169 -6.72 -3.65 -21.74
C ARG A 169 -6.60 -3.21 -20.29
N THR A 170 -7.52 -3.68 -19.44
CA THR A 170 -7.50 -3.39 -18.01
C THR A 170 -6.24 -3.93 -17.35
N THR A 171 -5.80 -5.13 -17.74
CA THR A 171 -4.60 -5.76 -17.19
C THR A 171 -3.33 -5.00 -17.60
N PHE A 172 -3.24 -4.52 -18.83
CA PHE A 172 -2.14 -3.68 -19.27
C PHE A 172 -2.11 -2.35 -18.52
N GLY A 173 -3.28 -1.72 -18.31
CA GLY A 173 -3.38 -0.53 -17.46
C GLY A 173 -2.85 -0.78 -16.03
N LEU A 174 -3.21 -1.93 -15.42
CA LEU A 174 -2.71 -2.32 -14.10
C LEU A 174 -1.19 -2.42 -14.12
N LEU A 175 -0.62 -3.09 -15.13
CA LEU A 175 0.84 -3.22 -15.29
C LEU A 175 1.52 -1.85 -15.39
N VAL A 176 0.98 -0.93 -16.19
CA VAL A 176 1.48 0.46 -16.31
C VAL A 176 1.45 1.15 -14.93
N GLY A 177 0.36 1.01 -14.18
CA GLY A 177 0.24 1.53 -12.82
C GLY A 177 1.31 0.99 -11.89
N PHE A 178 1.55 -0.33 -11.88
CA PHE A 178 2.58 -0.96 -11.03
C PHE A 178 3.99 -0.52 -11.40
N ILE A 179 4.31 -0.43 -12.70
CA ILE A 179 5.60 0.08 -13.16
C ILE A 179 5.82 1.52 -12.69
N ALA A 180 4.80 2.38 -12.84
CA ALA A 180 4.91 3.80 -12.49
C ALA A 180 5.23 4.06 -11.02
N VAL A 181 4.86 3.15 -10.11
CA VAL A 181 5.11 3.27 -8.67
C VAL A 181 6.23 2.37 -8.16
N ASP A 182 7.08 1.91 -9.09
CA ASP A 182 8.28 1.12 -8.81
C ASP A 182 7.99 -0.19 -8.06
N PHE A 183 6.85 -0.83 -8.37
CA PHE A 183 6.33 -2.02 -7.68
C PHE A 183 7.34 -3.18 -7.56
N PHE A 184 8.18 -3.37 -8.57
CA PHE A 184 9.11 -4.51 -8.62
C PHE A 184 10.27 -4.43 -7.64
N TRP A 185 10.35 -3.35 -6.84
CA TRP A 185 11.38 -3.16 -5.82
C TRP A 185 10.83 -3.22 -4.39
N LEU A 186 9.50 -3.31 -4.21
CA LEU A 186 8.87 -3.19 -2.89
C LEU A 186 9.25 -4.32 -1.94
N GLY A 187 9.53 -5.53 -2.45
CA GLY A 187 9.95 -6.67 -1.61
C GLY A 187 11.28 -6.47 -0.87
N LYS A 188 12.02 -5.40 -1.19
CA LYS A 188 13.28 -5.02 -0.53
C LYS A 188 13.09 -4.19 0.75
N SER A 189 11.87 -3.78 1.10
CA SER A 189 11.54 -3.12 2.37
C SER A 189 10.25 -3.69 2.95
N LEU A 190 10.20 -3.90 4.26
CA LEU A 190 9.13 -4.66 4.93
C LEU A 190 7.76 -3.98 4.82
N GLN A 191 7.71 -2.66 5.01
CA GLN A 191 6.43 -1.93 5.01
C GLN A 191 5.83 -1.75 3.61
N LEU A 192 6.65 -1.68 2.57
CA LEU A 192 6.21 -1.17 1.25
C LEU A 192 5.29 -2.13 0.49
N SER A 193 5.39 -3.44 0.73
CA SER A 193 4.61 -4.46 0.03
C SER A 193 3.23 -4.70 0.62
N ASN A 194 3.01 -4.36 1.89
CA ASN A 194 1.85 -4.80 2.67
C ASN A 194 0.52 -4.33 2.05
N THR A 195 0.43 -3.06 1.67
CA THR A 195 -0.78 -2.46 1.08
C THR A 195 -1.07 -3.02 -0.31
N PHE A 196 -0.03 -3.30 -1.09
CA PHE A 196 -0.13 -3.91 -2.42
C PHE A 196 -0.62 -5.36 -2.34
N ILE A 197 -0.02 -6.16 -1.46
CA ILE A 197 -0.45 -7.55 -1.21
C ILE A 197 -1.93 -7.57 -0.79
N THR A 198 -2.31 -6.71 0.14
CA THR A 198 -3.69 -6.61 0.63
C THR A 198 -4.68 -6.23 -0.46
N GLY A 199 -4.36 -5.21 -1.27
CA GLY A 199 -5.17 -4.82 -2.41
C GLY A 199 -5.31 -5.93 -3.45
N MET A 200 -4.22 -6.64 -3.75
CA MET A 200 -4.23 -7.74 -4.72
C MET A 200 -5.02 -8.95 -4.20
N LEU A 201 -4.91 -9.31 -2.92
CA LEU A 201 -5.65 -10.41 -2.33
C LEU A 201 -7.16 -10.12 -2.28
N GLY A 202 -7.56 -8.93 -1.83
CA GLY A 202 -8.97 -8.51 -1.85
C GLY A 202 -9.54 -8.48 -3.28
N SER A 203 -8.72 -8.00 -4.22
CA SER A 203 -9.04 -8.00 -5.65
C SER A 203 -9.19 -9.41 -6.24
N LEU A 204 -8.27 -10.33 -5.89
CA LEU A 204 -8.32 -11.73 -6.31
C LEU A 204 -9.58 -12.43 -5.80
N TYR A 205 -9.99 -12.15 -4.56
CA TYR A 205 -11.25 -12.67 -4.02
C TYR A 205 -12.44 -12.26 -4.90
N LEU A 206 -12.55 -10.97 -5.26
CA LEU A 206 -13.61 -10.48 -6.13
C LEU A 206 -13.53 -11.11 -7.54
N LEU A 207 -12.34 -11.18 -8.13
CA LEU A 207 -12.12 -11.73 -9.46
C LEU A 207 -12.53 -13.21 -9.58
N ARG A 208 -12.33 -14.01 -8.52
CA ARG A 208 -12.66 -15.44 -8.49
C ARG A 208 -14.15 -15.74 -8.37
N LYS A 209 -14.96 -14.77 -7.92
CA LYS A 209 -16.41 -14.95 -7.81
C LYS A 209 -17.09 -14.76 -9.17
N LYS A 210 -18.01 -15.67 -9.51
CA LYS A 210 -18.81 -15.59 -10.74
C LYS A 210 -19.91 -14.54 -10.62
N ASN A 211 -20.64 -14.58 -9.51
CA ASN A 211 -21.72 -13.66 -9.18
C ASN A 211 -21.33 -12.93 -7.90
N LEU A 212 -21.32 -11.60 -7.94
CA LEU A 212 -21.02 -10.75 -6.79
C LEU A 212 -22.28 -9.96 -6.44
N SER A 213 -22.78 -10.12 -5.23
CA SER A 213 -23.81 -9.23 -4.70
C SER A 213 -23.19 -7.89 -4.29
N PHE A 214 -24.00 -6.82 -4.33
CA PHE A 214 -23.59 -5.50 -3.83
C PHE A 214 -23.15 -5.56 -2.35
N LEU A 215 -23.81 -6.41 -1.56
CA LEU A 215 -23.48 -6.63 -0.16
C LEU A 215 -22.08 -7.24 0.01
N GLU A 216 -21.75 -8.27 -0.75
CA GLU A 216 -20.42 -8.90 -0.70
C GLU A 216 -19.31 -7.93 -1.11
N VAL A 217 -19.51 -7.19 -2.21
CA VAL A 217 -18.54 -6.17 -2.63
C VAL A 217 -18.34 -5.14 -1.52
N SER A 218 -19.44 -4.63 -0.96
CA SER A 218 -19.42 -3.67 0.16
C SER A 218 -18.63 -4.20 1.37
N THR A 219 -18.86 -5.45 1.74
CA THR A 219 -18.13 -6.10 2.84
C THR A 219 -16.65 -6.26 2.53
N VAL A 220 -16.27 -6.59 1.30
CA VAL A 220 -14.85 -6.69 0.90
C VAL A 220 -14.14 -5.34 1.00
N PHE A 221 -14.76 -4.23 0.57
CA PHE A 221 -14.16 -2.90 0.74
C PHE A 221 -13.91 -2.58 2.22
N PHE A 222 -14.89 -2.85 3.08
CA PHE A 222 -14.74 -2.67 4.52
C PHE A 222 -13.60 -3.51 5.10
N ILE A 223 -13.58 -4.82 4.83
CA ILE A 223 -12.55 -5.73 5.36
C ILE A 223 -11.17 -5.34 4.85
N VAL A 224 -11.02 -5.01 3.56
CA VAL A 224 -9.72 -4.60 3.01
C VAL A 224 -9.24 -3.28 3.62
N GLY A 225 -10.14 -2.34 3.90
CA GLY A 225 -9.81 -1.14 4.65
C GLY A 225 -9.27 -1.46 6.06
N ALA A 226 -9.97 -2.35 6.77
CA ALA A 226 -9.56 -2.83 8.10
C ALA A 226 -8.20 -3.56 8.07
N VAL A 227 -8.01 -4.50 7.15
CA VAL A 227 -6.73 -5.22 6.96
C VAL A 227 -5.61 -4.23 6.64
N THR A 228 -5.86 -3.26 5.75
CA THR A 228 -4.86 -2.26 5.38
C THR A 228 -4.40 -1.50 6.61
N GLN A 229 -5.33 -1.02 7.45
CA GLN A 229 -4.92 -0.31 8.67
C GLN A 229 -4.24 -1.22 9.70
N TYR A 230 -4.61 -2.50 9.73
CA TYR A 230 -4.02 -3.43 10.68
C TYR A 230 -2.53 -3.68 10.39
N ILE A 231 -2.15 -3.83 9.12
CA ILE A 231 -0.77 -4.20 8.73
C ILE A 231 0.10 -3.02 8.29
N ASP A 232 -0.49 -1.90 7.89
CA ASP A 232 0.21 -0.76 7.33
C ASP A 232 0.59 0.27 8.42
N VAL A 233 1.68 0.99 8.17
CA VAL A 233 2.15 2.09 9.02
C VAL A 233 2.03 3.43 8.30
N LEU A 234 0.94 3.58 7.53
CA LEU A 234 0.64 4.74 6.68
C LEU A 234 1.56 4.87 5.45
N SER A 235 1.95 3.77 4.81
CA SER A 235 2.89 3.79 3.68
C SER A 235 2.22 4.32 2.38
N ALA A 236 1.43 3.49 1.73
CA ALA A 236 0.65 3.80 0.53
C ALA A 236 -0.73 3.11 0.59
N PRO A 237 -1.56 3.44 1.60
CA PRO A 237 -2.79 2.69 1.90
C PRO A 237 -3.82 2.75 0.76
N LEU A 238 -3.84 3.83 -0.02
CA LEU A 238 -4.81 4.01 -1.12
C LEU A 238 -4.60 3.05 -2.28
N VAL A 239 -3.45 2.39 -2.38
CA VAL A 239 -3.22 1.32 -3.36
C VAL A 239 -4.24 0.19 -3.17
N SER A 240 -4.52 -0.19 -1.92
CA SER A 240 -5.49 -1.24 -1.60
C SER A 240 -6.90 -0.88 -2.06
N LEU A 241 -7.33 0.36 -1.81
CA LEU A 241 -8.60 0.92 -2.26
C LEU A 241 -8.66 0.99 -3.78
N GLY A 242 -7.62 1.53 -4.41
CA GLY A 242 -7.54 1.69 -5.86
C GLY A 242 -7.69 0.36 -6.59
N LEU A 243 -6.94 -0.67 -6.19
CA LEU A 243 -7.06 -2.01 -6.77
C LEU A 243 -8.50 -2.54 -6.69
N LEU A 244 -9.17 -2.42 -5.54
CA LEU A 244 -10.57 -2.84 -5.41
C LEU A 244 -11.51 -2.06 -6.33
N LEU A 245 -11.39 -0.73 -6.40
CA LEU A 245 -12.23 0.12 -7.25
C LEU A 245 -12.11 -0.31 -8.72
N VAL A 246 -10.90 -0.57 -9.18
CA VAL A 246 -10.61 -1.00 -10.54
C VAL A 246 -11.25 -2.33 -10.87
N ILE A 247 -11.03 -3.33 -10.02
CA ILE A 247 -11.58 -4.66 -10.23
C ILE A 247 -13.10 -4.61 -10.19
N THR A 248 -13.67 -3.90 -9.23
CA THR A 248 -15.12 -3.75 -9.10
C THR A 248 -15.72 -3.07 -10.32
N ALA A 249 -15.10 -2.01 -10.83
CA ALA A 249 -15.54 -1.35 -12.05
C ALA A 249 -15.45 -2.28 -13.27
N GLY A 250 -14.38 -3.06 -13.39
CA GLY A 250 -14.18 -4.01 -14.46
C GLY A 250 -15.19 -5.18 -14.45
N LEU A 251 -15.58 -5.65 -13.26
CA LEU A 251 -16.56 -6.72 -13.08
C LEU A 251 -18.00 -6.23 -13.26
N LEU A 252 -18.33 -5.07 -12.70
CA LEU A 252 -19.69 -4.52 -12.71
C LEU A 252 -20.01 -3.74 -14.00
N LYS A 253 -18.99 -3.32 -14.76
CA LYS A 253 -19.07 -2.65 -16.07
C LYS A 253 -20.13 -1.55 -16.16
N LYS A 254 -21.33 -1.87 -16.61
CA LYS A 254 -22.42 -0.90 -16.86
C LYS A 254 -23.13 -0.45 -15.59
N THR A 255 -23.03 -1.23 -14.50
CA THR A 255 -23.78 -0.94 -13.27
C THR A 255 -23.01 -0.06 -12.29
N ILE A 256 -21.70 0.13 -12.47
CA ILE A 256 -20.92 1.05 -11.65
C ILE A 256 -21.13 2.51 -12.08
N ASP A 257 -21.13 3.40 -11.11
CA ASP A 257 -21.25 4.85 -11.29
C ASP A 257 -20.48 5.57 -10.19
N LEU A 258 -20.38 6.90 -10.31
CA LEU A 258 -19.67 7.74 -9.35
C LEU A 258 -20.22 7.60 -7.92
N LYS A 259 -21.55 7.46 -7.75
CA LYS A 259 -22.16 7.32 -6.41
C LYS A 259 -21.70 6.02 -5.75
N LYS A 260 -21.64 4.92 -6.50
CA LYS A 260 -21.14 3.62 -6.00
C LYS A 260 -19.65 3.68 -5.69
N VAL A 261 -18.85 4.35 -6.53
CA VAL A 261 -17.42 4.56 -6.26
C VAL A 261 -17.23 5.30 -4.93
N VAL A 262 -17.92 6.44 -4.75
CA VAL A 262 -17.87 7.22 -3.50
C VAL A 262 -18.31 6.36 -2.30
N PHE A 263 -19.39 5.59 -2.47
CA PHE A 263 -19.88 4.68 -1.44
C PHE A 263 -18.85 3.62 -1.04
N PHE A 264 -18.16 3.00 -2.01
CA PHE A 264 -17.10 2.03 -1.72
C PHE A 264 -15.87 2.66 -1.08
N CYS A 265 -15.50 3.90 -1.45
CA CYS A 265 -14.47 4.66 -0.75
C CYS A 265 -14.86 4.88 0.71
N ILE A 266 -16.11 5.27 0.99
CA ILE A 266 -16.60 5.44 2.36
C ILE A 266 -16.50 4.13 3.15
N LEU A 267 -16.94 3.02 2.59
CA LEU A 267 -16.88 1.72 3.28
C LEU A 267 -15.46 1.28 3.61
N TRP A 268 -14.53 1.46 2.68
CA TRP A 268 -13.12 1.19 2.92
C TRP A 268 -12.57 2.10 4.03
N SER A 269 -12.89 3.40 3.99
CA SER A 269 -12.46 4.35 5.02
C SER A 269 -13.05 4.04 6.40
N VAL A 270 -14.31 3.61 6.47
CA VAL A 270 -14.94 3.17 7.73
C VAL A 270 -14.25 1.93 8.28
N GLY A 271 -13.90 0.96 7.43
CA GLY A 271 -13.09 -0.20 7.84
C GLY A 271 -11.71 0.21 8.36
N TYR A 272 -11.03 1.10 7.64
CA TYR A 272 -9.72 1.63 8.01
C TYR A 272 -9.75 2.36 9.36
N LEU A 273 -10.65 3.34 9.54
CA LEU A 273 -10.72 4.17 10.73
C LEU A 273 -11.25 3.43 11.96
N SER A 274 -12.20 2.49 11.78
CA SER A 274 -12.77 1.72 12.89
C SER A 274 -11.73 0.87 13.59
N LEU A 275 -10.86 0.18 12.84
CA LEU A 275 -9.78 -0.61 13.44
C LEU A 275 -8.77 0.27 14.16
N TRP A 276 -8.46 1.46 13.62
CA TRP A 276 -7.55 2.38 14.29
C TRP A 276 -8.07 2.82 15.66
N GLY A 277 -9.33 3.26 15.72
CA GLY A 277 -9.97 3.66 16.97
C GLY A 277 -10.09 2.50 17.97
N ALA A 278 -10.37 1.28 17.47
CA ALA A 278 -10.46 0.10 18.31
C ALA A 278 -9.14 -0.23 19.03
N LYS A 279 -7.98 0.03 18.40
CA LYS A 279 -6.67 -0.15 19.06
C LYS A 279 -6.55 0.76 20.27
N TRP A 280 -6.79 2.04 20.07
CA TRP A 280 -6.57 3.04 21.10
C TRP A 280 -7.49 2.85 22.29
N ILE A 281 -8.76 2.50 22.03
CA ILE A 281 -9.71 2.16 23.09
C ILE A 281 -9.24 0.94 23.86
N LEU A 282 -8.79 -0.12 23.18
CA LEU A 282 -8.30 -1.33 23.86
C LEU A 282 -7.05 -1.03 24.71
N ALA A 283 -6.08 -0.31 24.15
CA ALA A 283 -4.83 0.03 24.84
C ALA A 283 -5.07 0.94 26.05
N GLU A 284 -5.91 1.97 25.90
CA GLU A 284 -6.32 2.90 26.98
C GLU A 284 -6.92 2.16 28.17
N ARG A 285 -7.81 1.21 27.90
CA ARG A 285 -8.56 0.48 28.94
C ARG A 285 -7.77 -0.61 29.62
N THR A 286 -6.56 -0.93 29.15
CA THR A 286 -5.79 -2.08 29.63
C THR A 286 -4.40 -1.69 30.13
N TYR A 287 -3.48 -1.36 29.23
CA TYR A 287 -2.04 -1.30 29.53
C TYR A 287 -1.38 0.06 29.24
N VAL A 288 -2.08 0.98 28.56
CA VAL A 288 -1.51 2.26 28.10
C VAL A 288 -2.48 3.41 28.34
N PRO A 289 -2.56 3.95 29.57
CA PRO A 289 -3.33 5.16 29.85
C PRO A 289 -2.90 6.33 28.96
N GLY A 290 -3.84 7.08 28.39
CA GLY A 290 -3.59 8.19 27.47
C GLY A 290 -3.33 7.80 26.01
N ALA A 291 -3.44 6.53 25.64
CA ALA A 291 -3.33 6.06 24.25
C ALA A 291 -4.27 6.80 23.29
N ILE A 292 -5.49 7.12 23.70
CA ILE A 292 -6.44 7.88 22.86
C ILE A 292 -5.93 9.29 22.60
N THR A 293 -5.45 9.98 23.64
CA THR A 293 -4.92 11.35 23.55
C THR A 293 -3.68 11.41 22.65
N VAL A 294 -2.75 10.45 22.82
CA VAL A 294 -1.56 10.33 21.99
C VAL A 294 -1.94 10.05 20.53
N GLY A 295 -2.88 9.13 20.29
CA GLY A 295 -3.40 8.81 18.97
C GLY A 295 -4.01 10.03 18.28
N TYR A 296 -4.87 10.76 18.97
CA TYR A 296 -5.50 11.98 18.45
C TYR A 296 -4.48 13.06 18.10
N LYS A 297 -3.52 13.33 19.00
CA LYS A 297 -2.44 14.28 18.73
C LYS A 297 -1.63 13.87 17.49
N LYS A 298 -1.39 12.57 17.28
CA LYS A 298 -0.73 12.10 16.06
C LYS A 298 -1.56 12.29 14.80
N VAL A 299 -2.89 12.20 14.85
CA VAL A 299 -3.75 12.57 13.71
C VAL A 299 -3.54 14.03 13.34
N GLN A 300 -3.53 14.92 14.33
CA GLN A 300 -3.32 16.36 14.13
C GLN A 300 -1.94 16.63 13.54
N ASP A 301 -0.88 16.03 14.12
CA ASP A 301 0.49 16.10 13.62
C ASP A 301 0.55 15.74 12.14
N ARG A 302 -0.01 14.59 11.75
CA ARG A 302 0.01 14.08 10.37
C ARG A 302 -0.79 14.90 9.36
N THR A 303 -1.72 15.72 9.83
CA THR A 303 -2.64 16.47 8.97
C THR A 303 -2.04 17.81 8.55
N MET A 304 -1.52 18.60 9.49
CA MET A 304 -1.27 20.02 9.24
C MET A 304 -0.11 20.66 10.00
N ASN A 305 0.58 19.93 10.89
CA ASN A 305 1.67 20.54 11.65
C ASN A 305 2.87 20.83 10.76
N SER A 306 3.37 22.07 10.87
CA SER A 306 4.51 22.51 10.06
C SER A 306 5.77 21.76 10.45
N VAL A 307 6.47 21.26 9.44
CA VAL A 307 7.71 20.49 9.60
C VAL A 307 8.94 21.38 9.44
N ASP A 308 8.87 22.32 8.50
CA ASP A 308 9.93 23.24 8.14
C ASP A 308 9.34 24.51 7.50
N ALA A 309 10.19 25.49 7.18
CA ALA A 309 9.75 26.76 6.58
C ALA A 309 9.13 26.62 5.17
N GLN A 310 9.37 25.50 4.47
CA GLN A 310 8.83 25.22 3.14
C GLN A 310 7.55 24.39 3.20
N PHE A 311 7.11 23.95 4.38
CA PHE A 311 5.92 23.12 4.50
C PHE A 311 4.67 23.87 4.01
N SER A 312 3.92 23.22 3.11
CA SER A 312 2.56 23.62 2.75
C SER A 312 1.82 22.43 2.16
N ARG A 313 0.48 22.44 2.20
CA ARG A 313 -0.33 21.40 1.53
C ARG A 313 -0.05 21.31 0.03
N LYS A 314 0.20 22.47 -0.61
CA LYS A 314 0.61 22.54 -2.02
C LYS A 314 1.94 21.82 -2.23
N ASN A 315 2.92 22.05 -1.37
CA ASN A 315 4.22 21.39 -1.47
C ASN A 315 4.13 19.89 -1.16
N ALA A 316 3.28 19.45 -0.23
CA ALA A 316 3.02 18.03 -0.02
C ALA A 316 2.53 17.33 -1.31
N VAL A 317 1.58 17.94 -2.00
CA VAL A 317 1.09 17.47 -3.31
C VAL A 317 2.20 17.47 -4.37
N LEU A 318 2.92 18.59 -4.52
CA LEU A 318 3.95 18.74 -5.55
C LEU A 318 5.13 17.77 -5.35
N ARG A 319 5.58 17.57 -4.10
CA ARG A 319 6.67 16.64 -3.79
C ARG A 319 6.32 15.22 -4.22
N ASN A 320 5.10 14.74 -3.91
CA ASN A 320 4.65 13.41 -4.35
C ASN A 320 4.55 13.30 -5.87
N PHE A 321 4.03 14.34 -6.54
CA PHE A 321 3.97 14.37 -7.99
C PHE A 321 5.37 14.33 -8.64
N TYR A 322 6.33 15.10 -8.13
CA TYR A 322 7.69 15.09 -8.65
C TYR A 322 8.44 13.79 -8.36
N GLN A 323 8.18 13.14 -7.23
CA GLN A 323 8.73 11.81 -6.94
C GLN A 323 8.27 10.76 -7.96
N LEU A 324 7.00 10.80 -8.37
CA LEU A 324 6.49 9.91 -9.42
C LEU A 324 7.21 10.16 -10.75
N ARG A 325 7.39 11.43 -11.12
CA ARG A 325 8.13 11.82 -12.34
C ARG A 325 9.58 11.33 -12.32
N GLY A 326 10.22 11.34 -11.15
CA GLY A 326 11.65 11.15 -11.02
C GLY A 326 12.45 12.43 -11.20
N TYR A 327 13.62 12.47 -10.56
CA TYR A 327 14.48 13.64 -10.50
C TYR A 327 15.60 13.61 -11.55
N ASP A 328 15.94 12.44 -12.10
CA ASP A 328 17.01 12.30 -13.10
C ASP A 328 16.56 12.90 -14.45
N LYS A 329 17.50 13.47 -15.21
CA LYS A 329 17.21 14.00 -16.55
C LYS A 329 16.77 12.89 -17.50
N ARG A 330 17.29 11.68 -17.35
CA ARG A 330 16.95 10.51 -18.19
C ARG A 330 15.52 10.03 -17.95
N ASP A 331 14.98 10.14 -16.73
CA ASP A 331 13.55 9.88 -16.47
C ASP A 331 12.66 10.75 -17.38
N LYS A 332 13.06 12.01 -17.58
CA LYS A 332 12.34 12.95 -18.46
C LYS A 332 12.40 12.51 -19.93
N ILE A 333 13.52 11.95 -20.37
CA ILE A 333 13.68 11.43 -21.75
C ILE A 333 12.79 10.19 -21.95
N VAL A 334 12.81 9.26 -21.01
CA VAL A 334 11.95 8.06 -21.07
C VAL A 334 10.48 8.47 -21.10
N LEU A 335 10.05 9.37 -20.21
CA LEU A 335 8.69 9.90 -20.20
C LEU A 335 8.34 10.65 -21.50
N LEU A 336 9.28 11.39 -22.09
CA LEU A 336 9.09 12.06 -23.37
C LEU A 336 8.87 11.05 -24.50
N VAL A 337 9.72 10.02 -24.61
CA VAL A 337 9.59 8.98 -25.64
C VAL A 337 8.27 8.22 -25.49
N LEU A 338 7.92 7.81 -24.25
CA LEU A 338 6.63 7.18 -23.97
C LEU A 338 5.46 8.12 -24.32
N GLY A 339 5.60 9.41 -24.00
CA GLY A 339 4.62 10.44 -24.33
C GLY A 339 4.43 10.62 -25.84
N ILE A 340 5.52 10.64 -26.63
CA ILE A 340 5.48 10.74 -28.09
C ILE A 340 4.83 9.48 -28.68
N CYS A 341 5.27 8.28 -28.29
CA CYS A 341 4.67 7.03 -28.76
C CYS A 341 3.17 6.98 -28.45
N TYR A 342 2.79 7.39 -27.25
CA TYR A 342 1.40 7.47 -26.83
C TYR A 342 0.62 8.53 -27.61
N ALA A 343 1.20 9.71 -27.85
CA ALA A 343 0.58 10.77 -28.65
C ALA A 343 0.36 10.32 -30.10
N MET A 344 1.34 9.67 -30.73
CA MET A 344 1.21 9.09 -32.07
C MET A 344 0.07 8.06 -32.13
N PHE A 345 -0.01 7.18 -31.13
CA PHE A 345 -1.12 6.24 -31.00
C PHE A 345 -2.47 7.00 -30.90
N MET A 346 -2.56 8.00 -30.04
CA MET A 346 -3.79 8.78 -29.88
C MET A 346 -4.16 9.55 -31.14
N VAL A 347 -3.23 10.22 -31.83
CA VAL A 347 -3.51 10.90 -33.11
C VAL A 347 -4.16 9.96 -34.13
N ARG A 348 -3.71 8.71 -34.19
CA ARG A 348 -4.22 7.72 -35.16
C ARG A 348 -5.55 7.08 -34.74
N TYR A 349 -5.82 6.96 -33.43
CA TYR A 349 -6.95 6.18 -32.91
C TYR A 349 -7.93 6.97 -32.04
N PHE A 350 -7.74 8.27 -31.86
CA PHE A 350 -8.61 9.10 -31.03
C PHE A 350 -10.01 9.23 -31.64
N SER A 351 -11.02 9.10 -30.79
CA SER A 351 -12.42 9.30 -31.13
C SER A 351 -13.21 9.78 -29.91
N VAL A 352 -13.80 10.96 -29.99
CA VAL A 352 -14.72 11.46 -28.95
C VAL A 352 -16.00 10.62 -28.93
N LYS A 353 -16.43 10.11 -30.09
CA LYS A 353 -17.65 9.30 -30.23
C LYS A 353 -17.57 7.97 -29.50
N SER A 354 -16.37 7.46 -29.21
CA SER A 354 -16.21 6.22 -28.44
C SER A 354 -16.32 6.43 -26.92
N ALA A 355 -16.15 7.66 -26.44
CA ALA A 355 -16.00 7.95 -25.03
C ALA A 355 -17.35 8.00 -24.29
N SER A 356 -17.41 7.34 -23.14
CA SER A 356 -18.53 7.49 -22.22
C SER A 356 -18.24 8.58 -21.19
N THR A 357 -18.93 9.73 -21.27
CA THR A 357 -18.78 10.85 -20.32
C THR A 357 -18.91 10.39 -18.86
N LYS A 358 -19.88 9.52 -18.57
CA LYS A 358 -20.09 8.97 -17.22
C LYS A 358 -18.85 8.24 -16.69
N LYS A 359 -18.21 7.41 -17.52
CA LYS A 359 -17.00 6.68 -17.12
C LYS A 359 -15.79 7.62 -17.02
N VAL A 360 -15.65 8.58 -17.94
CA VAL A 360 -14.58 9.57 -17.91
C VAL A 360 -14.63 10.36 -16.60
N VAL A 361 -15.80 10.91 -16.24
CA VAL A 361 -16.00 11.64 -14.98
C VAL A 361 -15.71 10.75 -13.77
N MET A 362 -16.19 9.50 -13.79
CA MET A 362 -15.93 8.54 -12.71
C MET A 362 -14.43 8.29 -12.53
N TRP A 363 -13.69 8.03 -13.62
CA TRP A 363 -12.26 7.74 -13.53
C TRP A 363 -11.43 8.98 -13.21
N ILE A 364 -11.83 10.18 -13.65
CA ILE A 364 -11.21 11.43 -13.20
C ILE A 364 -11.38 11.58 -11.68
N ALA A 365 -12.58 11.33 -11.14
CA ALA A 365 -12.81 11.37 -9.70
C ALA A 365 -11.99 10.33 -8.93
N VAL A 366 -11.77 9.13 -9.50
CA VAL A 366 -10.85 8.13 -8.90
C VAL A 366 -9.40 8.63 -8.96
N ALA A 367 -9.00 9.26 -10.07
CA ALA A 367 -7.64 9.76 -10.27
C ALA A 367 -7.25 10.89 -9.30
N THR A 368 -8.23 11.63 -8.76
CA THR A 368 -8.00 12.73 -7.81
C THR A 368 -7.84 12.26 -6.36
N ILE A 369 -8.24 11.02 -6.02
CA ILE A 369 -8.21 10.50 -4.65
C ILE A 369 -6.82 10.63 -3.98
N PRO A 370 -5.69 10.25 -4.62
CA PRO A 370 -4.37 10.41 -4.00
C PRO A 370 -4.02 11.87 -3.65
N TYR A 371 -4.43 12.82 -4.50
CA TYR A 371 -4.14 14.24 -4.27
C TYR A 371 -4.99 14.83 -3.14
N LEU A 372 -6.25 14.39 -3.01
CA LEU A 372 -7.07 14.72 -1.84
C LEU A 372 -6.43 14.18 -0.56
N TRP A 373 -5.90 12.95 -0.59
CA TRP A 373 -5.18 12.37 0.54
C TRP A 373 -3.93 13.16 0.89
N TYR A 374 -3.10 13.53 -0.08
CA TYR A 374 -1.90 14.35 0.17
C TYR A 374 -2.24 15.73 0.73
N PHE A 375 -3.42 16.25 0.42
CA PHE A 375 -3.89 17.52 0.96
C PHE A 375 -4.42 17.39 2.40
N ILE A 376 -5.10 16.28 2.71
CA ILE A 376 -5.65 16.00 4.05
C ILE A 376 -4.52 15.60 5.01
N VAL A 377 -3.67 14.65 4.63
CA VAL A 377 -2.58 14.11 5.46
C VAL A 377 -1.25 14.73 5.01
N ALA A 378 -1.19 16.07 5.04
CA ALA A 378 -0.17 16.83 4.33
C ALA A 378 1.22 16.76 4.97
N GLU A 379 1.31 16.79 6.31
CA GLU A 379 2.58 16.60 7.01
C GLU A 379 3.19 15.26 6.62
N HIS A 380 2.39 14.19 6.72
CA HIS A 380 2.87 12.84 6.44
C HIS A 380 3.35 12.72 5.00
N SER A 381 2.54 13.20 4.07
CA SER A 381 2.81 13.13 2.64
C SER A 381 4.00 14.00 2.23
N TYR A 382 4.25 15.09 2.96
CA TYR A 382 5.40 15.95 2.74
C TYR A 382 6.70 15.27 3.19
N ILE A 383 6.75 14.73 4.41
CA ILE A 383 7.94 14.07 4.96
C ILE A 383 8.25 12.76 4.21
N HIS A 384 7.24 11.92 4.03
CA HIS A 384 7.41 10.53 3.61
C HIS A 384 7.29 10.32 2.10
N VAL A 385 7.66 11.34 1.33
CA VAL A 385 7.54 11.36 -0.13
C VAL A 385 8.18 10.14 -0.80
N LEU A 386 9.24 9.58 -0.18
CA LEU A 386 9.97 8.39 -0.65
C LEU A 386 9.08 7.14 -0.83
N PHE A 387 7.90 7.12 -0.21
CA PHE A 387 6.93 6.04 -0.42
C PHE A 387 5.48 6.47 -0.55
N THR A 388 5.07 7.62 -0.04
CA THR A 388 3.68 8.08 -0.18
C THR A 388 3.28 8.35 -1.63
N TYR A 389 4.25 8.65 -2.51
CA TYR A 389 3.99 8.89 -3.93
C TYR A 389 3.32 7.69 -4.62
N ARG A 390 3.50 6.48 -4.08
CA ARG A 390 2.95 5.24 -4.61
C ARG A 390 1.43 5.17 -4.57
N ASN A 391 0.77 6.01 -3.75
CA ASN A 391 -0.69 6.19 -3.85
C ASN A 391 -1.11 6.66 -5.26
N GLN A 392 -0.23 7.30 -6.04
CA GLN A 392 -0.51 7.68 -7.43
C GLN A 392 -0.65 6.49 -8.40
N PHE A 393 -0.44 5.24 -7.95
CA PHE A 393 -0.89 4.05 -8.68
C PHE A 393 -2.34 4.22 -9.15
N VAL A 394 -3.19 4.73 -8.25
CA VAL A 394 -4.62 4.97 -8.50
C VAL A 394 -4.81 6.01 -9.61
N THR A 395 -4.05 7.10 -9.58
CA THR A 395 -4.08 8.16 -10.60
C THR A 395 -3.63 7.64 -11.95
N VAL A 396 -2.45 7.03 -12.03
CA VAL A 396 -1.87 6.55 -13.29
C VAL A 396 -2.80 5.56 -13.96
N PHE A 397 -3.31 4.59 -13.19
CA PHE A 397 -4.24 3.61 -13.70
C PHE A 397 -5.57 4.23 -14.17
N ALA A 398 -6.17 5.09 -13.35
CA ALA A 398 -7.46 5.69 -13.68
C ALA A 398 -7.37 6.60 -14.92
N LEU A 399 -6.29 7.37 -15.05
CA LEU A 399 -6.03 8.18 -16.25
C LEU A 399 -5.79 7.31 -17.48
N PHE A 400 -5.10 6.17 -17.35
CA PHE A 400 -5.02 5.20 -18.43
C PHE A 400 -6.41 4.73 -18.88
N LEU A 401 -7.32 4.42 -17.94
CA LEU A 401 -8.69 4.05 -18.32
C LEU A 401 -9.49 5.20 -18.95
N VAL A 402 -9.37 6.43 -18.46
CA VAL A 402 -9.95 7.62 -19.12
C VAL A 402 -9.50 7.64 -20.57
N SER A 403 -8.20 7.48 -20.78
CA SER A 403 -7.60 7.56 -22.10
C SER A 403 -8.10 6.47 -23.05
N THR A 404 -8.31 5.25 -22.54
CA THR A 404 -8.86 4.14 -23.34
C THR A 404 -10.30 4.34 -23.81
N GLU A 405 -11.09 5.18 -23.14
CA GLU A 405 -12.46 5.50 -23.56
C GLU A 405 -12.46 6.35 -24.84
N PHE A 406 -11.41 7.13 -25.09
CA PHE A 406 -11.23 7.94 -26.29
C PHE A 406 -10.58 7.20 -27.46
N VAL A 407 -10.39 5.89 -27.38
CA VAL A 407 -9.75 5.08 -28.43
C VAL A 407 -10.82 4.39 -29.29
N ASP A 408 -10.75 4.57 -30.61
CA ASP A 408 -11.53 3.78 -31.57
C ASP A 408 -10.94 2.37 -31.71
N TRP A 409 -11.39 1.51 -30.81
CA TRP A 409 -10.99 0.11 -30.77
C TRP A 409 -11.43 -0.71 -31.99
N LYS A 410 -12.45 -0.28 -32.73
CA LYS A 410 -12.83 -0.95 -33.98
C LYS A 410 -11.78 -0.69 -35.05
N ARG A 411 -11.29 0.54 -35.14
CA ARG A 411 -10.18 0.93 -36.02
C ARG A 411 -8.89 0.22 -35.66
N VAL A 412 -8.52 0.18 -34.37
CA VAL A 412 -7.34 -0.57 -33.88
C VAL A 412 -7.42 -2.04 -34.31
N LYS A 413 -8.57 -2.70 -34.11
CA LYS A 413 -8.74 -4.11 -34.48
C LYS A 413 -8.62 -4.32 -35.99
N ARG A 414 -9.19 -3.43 -36.80
CA ARG A 414 -9.12 -3.49 -38.27
C ARG A 414 -7.68 -3.38 -38.76
N ASP A 415 -6.94 -2.39 -38.26
CA ASP A 415 -5.54 -2.17 -38.70
C ASP A 415 -4.63 -3.36 -38.30
N ILE A 416 -4.84 -3.95 -37.11
CA ILE A 416 -4.10 -5.15 -36.69
C ILE A 416 -4.40 -6.36 -37.60
N LEU A 417 -5.67 -6.54 -38.01
CA LEU A 417 -6.05 -7.63 -38.93
C LEU A 417 -5.39 -7.45 -40.30
N ASN A 418 -5.45 -6.24 -40.87
CA ASN A 418 -4.83 -5.93 -42.15
C ASN A 418 -3.31 -6.21 -42.14
N ILE A 419 -2.60 -5.86 -41.06
CA ILE A 419 -1.16 -6.14 -40.93
C ILE A 419 -0.87 -7.65 -40.94
N ARG A 420 -1.73 -8.46 -40.30
CA ARG A 420 -1.61 -9.92 -40.28
C ARG A 420 -1.85 -10.54 -41.64
N GLU A 421 -2.87 -10.07 -42.37
CA GLU A 421 -3.16 -10.53 -43.73
C GLU A 421 -2.01 -10.22 -44.69
N ILE A 422 -1.40 -9.03 -44.59
CA ILE A 422 -0.21 -8.67 -45.40
C ILE A 422 1.00 -9.58 -45.09
N HIS A 423 1.17 -10.00 -43.83
CA HIS A 423 2.26 -10.90 -43.47
C HIS A 423 2.00 -12.37 -43.86
N MET A 424 0.74 -12.82 -43.87
CA MET A 424 0.39 -14.19 -44.28
C MET A 424 0.22 -14.35 -45.80
N GLY A 425 -0.01 -13.27 -46.55
CA GLY A 425 -0.12 -13.26 -48.02
C GLY A 425 1.20 -13.04 -48.77
N ARG A 426 2.35 -13.05 -48.07
CA ARG A 426 3.70 -12.99 -48.66
C ARG A 426 4.44 -14.34 -48.55
N GLY A 427 3.69 -15.45 -48.51
CA GLY A 427 4.21 -16.82 -48.54
C GLY A 427 4.24 -17.35 -49.96
#